data_AF-A0A977KWZ9-F1
#
_entry.id   AF-A0A977KWZ9-F1
#
_cell.length_a   1.000
_cell.length_b   1.000
_cell.length_c   1.000
_cell.angle_alpha   90.00
_cell.angle_beta   90.00
_cell.angle_gamma   90.00
#
_symmetry.space_group_name_H-M   'P 1'
#
loop_
_entity.id
_entity.type
_entity.pdbx_description
1 polymer ?
#
loop_
_entity_poly.entity_id
_entity_poly.type
_entity_poly.pdbx_seq_one_letter_code
_entity_poly.pdbx_strand_id
1 'polypeptide(L)'
;MKNLMPGTITAFVLLSLGLGLAPQAAFAQTMNGLIQKGGQNCKMKAVEQFSVPMSDVSVSLGETFKESIDKGDIDLKDIKKNGLSFNWVVTRDGKKTDGYCNTDGKGNVTEFKQ
;
A
#
# COMPACT_ATOMS: atom_id res chain seq x y z
N MET A 1 22.71 -36.99 63.04
CA MET A 1 22.96 -36.70 61.61
C MET A 1 21.61 -36.46 60.95
N LYS A 2 21.35 -35.23 60.50
CA LYS A 2 20.02 -34.80 60.01
C LYS A 2 19.83 -35.31 58.58
N ASN A 3 18.82 -36.15 58.41
CA ASN A 3 18.51 -36.89 57.17
C ASN A 3 17.87 -35.97 56.12
N LEU A 4 18.40 -36.10 54.90
CA LEU A 4 17.94 -35.46 53.66
C LEU A 4 16.62 -36.12 53.19
N MET A 5 15.65 -35.31 52.79
CA MET A 5 14.31 -35.72 52.36
C MET A 5 14.31 -36.47 51.01
N PRO A 6 13.38 -37.42 50.79
CA PRO A 6 13.26 -38.19 49.55
C PRO A 6 12.57 -37.42 48.41
N GLY A 7 13.04 -37.70 47.20
CA GLY A 7 12.64 -37.07 45.96
C GLY A 7 11.19 -37.32 45.55
N THR A 8 10.59 -36.29 44.95
CA THR A 8 9.29 -36.38 44.29
C THR A 8 9.52 -36.48 42.78
N ILE A 9 9.02 -37.57 42.20
CA ILE A 9 9.02 -37.85 40.76
C ILE A 9 8.22 -36.74 40.07
N THR A 10 8.89 -35.85 39.36
CA THR A 10 8.22 -34.84 38.54
C THR A 10 7.87 -35.48 37.21
N ALA A 11 6.59 -35.79 37.02
CA ALA A 11 6.06 -36.31 35.77
C ALA A 11 6.26 -35.30 34.63
N PHE A 12 6.78 -35.80 33.51
CA PHE A 12 6.81 -35.10 32.22
C PHE A 12 5.37 -34.84 31.75
N VAL A 13 4.96 -33.56 31.72
CA VAL A 13 3.80 -33.11 30.93
C VAL A 13 4.34 -32.42 29.69
N LEU A 14 4.25 -33.11 28.56
CA LEU A 14 4.41 -32.55 27.22
C LEU A 14 3.29 -31.53 26.97
N LEU A 15 3.56 -30.25 27.20
CA LEU A 15 2.70 -29.16 26.76
C LEU A 15 3.14 -28.76 25.34
N SER A 16 2.28 -29.14 24.41
CA SER A 16 2.34 -28.89 22.98
C SER A 16 2.64 -27.44 22.62
N LEU A 17 3.50 -27.28 21.61
CA LEU A 17 3.69 -26.04 20.86
C LEU A 17 2.36 -25.59 20.25
N GLY A 18 1.64 -24.74 20.96
CA GLY A 18 0.63 -23.88 20.38
C GLY A 18 1.32 -22.74 19.63
N LEU A 19 1.84 -22.99 18.43
CA LEU A 19 1.99 -21.91 17.45
C LEU A 19 0.57 -21.44 17.09
N GLY A 20 0.05 -20.51 17.90
CA GLY A 20 -1.08 -19.70 17.51
C GLY A 20 -0.65 -18.92 16.27
N LEU A 21 -1.04 -19.43 15.10
CA LEU A 21 -1.20 -18.61 13.91
C LEU A 21 -2.26 -17.57 14.27
N ALA A 22 -1.83 -16.44 14.84
CA ALA A 22 -2.64 -15.25 14.82
C ALA A 22 -3.02 -15.06 13.35
N PRO A 23 -4.31 -15.02 12.99
CA PRO A 23 -4.68 -14.68 11.64
C PRO A 23 -4.03 -13.33 11.38
N GLN A 24 -3.09 -13.29 10.43
CA GLN A 24 -2.63 -12.03 9.88
C GLN A 24 -3.91 -11.35 9.43
N ALA A 25 -4.32 -10.31 10.15
CA ALA A 25 -5.39 -9.45 9.67
C ALA A 25 -4.93 -9.03 8.29
N ALA A 26 -5.61 -9.54 7.26
CA ALA A 26 -5.47 -8.98 5.93
C ALA A 26 -5.79 -7.51 6.13
N PHE A 27 -4.76 -6.64 6.12
CA PHE A 27 -4.94 -5.21 6.30
C PHE A 27 -6.01 -4.82 5.30
N ALA A 28 -7.20 -4.47 5.80
CA ALA A 28 -8.32 -4.16 4.94
C ALA A 28 -7.89 -2.94 4.11
N GLN A 29 -7.59 -3.15 2.82
CA GLN A 29 -7.22 -2.06 1.94
C GLN A 29 -8.37 -1.04 1.94
N THR A 30 -8.09 0.17 2.36
CA THR A 30 -9.03 1.29 2.34
C THR A 30 -8.92 2.05 1.01
N MET A 31 -9.96 2.82 0.68
CA MET A 31 -9.96 3.68 -0.51
C MET A 31 -8.79 4.68 -0.45
N ASN A 32 -8.63 5.39 0.67
CA ASN A 32 -7.51 6.29 0.88
C ASN A 32 -6.15 5.58 0.79
N GLY A 33 -6.04 4.36 1.30
CA GLY A 33 -4.82 3.56 1.20
C GLY A 33 -4.46 3.21 -0.25
N LEU A 34 -5.45 2.89 -1.08
CA LEU A 34 -5.26 2.64 -2.51
C LEU A 34 -4.88 3.91 -3.27
N ILE A 35 -5.54 5.04 -2.99
CA ILE A 35 -5.22 6.34 -3.61
C ILE A 35 -3.80 6.75 -3.25
N GLN A 36 -3.41 6.65 -1.97
CA GLN A 36 -2.07 6.98 -1.52
C GLN A 36 -1.03 6.06 -2.18
N LYS A 37 -1.24 4.74 -2.15
CA LYS A 37 -0.29 3.79 -2.73
C LYS A 37 -0.15 3.98 -4.23
N GLY A 38 -1.26 4.12 -4.95
CA GLY A 38 -1.26 4.36 -6.40
C GLY A 38 -0.55 5.68 -6.75
N GLY A 39 -0.87 6.76 -6.04
CA GLY A 39 -0.23 8.06 -6.24
C GLY A 39 1.28 8.03 -5.98
N GLN A 40 1.73 7.35 -4.92
CA GLN A 40 3.15 7.17 -4.62
C GLN A 40 3.87 6.36 -5.71
N ASN A 41 3.26 5.27 -6.18
CA ASN A 41 3.83 4.45 -7.24
C ASN A 41 3.92 5.21 -8.57
N CYS A 42 2.90 6.00 -8.91
CA CYS A 42 2.96 6.91 -10.07
C CYS A 42 4.05 7.99 -9.91
N LYS A 43 4.19 8.55 -8.71
CA LYS A 43 5.23 9.54 -8.41
C LYS A 43 6.63 8.96 -8.57
N MET A 44 6.86 7.76 -8.04
CA MET A 44 8.11 7.03 -8.20
C MET A 44 8.41 6.71 -9.67
N LYS A 45 7.39 6.32 -10.44
CA LYS A 45 7.56 6.06 -11.88
C LYS A 45 8.01 7.31 -12.65
N ALA A 46 7.45 8.48 -12.33
CA ALA A 46 7.89 9.74 -12.91
C ALA A 46 9.33 10.12 -12.48
N VAL A 47 9.66 9.94 -11.20
CA VAL A 47 11.03 10.11 -10.69
C VAL A 47 12.04 9.27 -11.47
N GLU A 48 11.73 7.99 -11.69
CA GLU A 48 12.57 7.06 -12.46
C GLU A 48 12.68 7.48 -13.93
N GLN A 49 11.54 7.76 -14.58
CA GLN A 49 11.50 8.07 -16.01
C GLN A 49 12.23 9.37 -16.36
N PHE A 50 12.12 10.40 -15.51
CA PHE A 50 12.73 11.70 -15.75
C PHE A 50 14.06 11.89 -15.00
N SER A 51 14.47 10.93 -14.15
CA SER A 51 15.68 11.02 -13.32
C SER A 51 15.73 12.32 -12.50
N VAL A 52 14.61 12.64 -11.84
CA VAL A 52 14.43 13.87 -11.04
C VAL A 52 14.17 13.53 -9.56
N PRO A 53 14.50 14.40 -8.61
CA PRO A 53 14.15 14.19 -7.21
C PRO A 53 12.62 14.20 -7.01
N MET A 54 12.15 13.51 -5.96
CA MET A 54 10.73 13.47 -5.60
C MET A 54 10.10 14.85 -5.38
N SER A 55 10.88 15.86 -5.00
CA SER A 55 10.40 17.25 -4.83
C SER A 55 9.90 17.86 -6.13
N ASP A 56 10.46 17.43 -7.26
CA ASP A 56 10.17 18.00 -8.58
C ASP A 56 8.89 17.39 -9.18
N VAL A 57 8.35 16.33 -8.55
CA VAL A 57 7.20 15.58 -9.06
C VAL A 57 5.97 15.82 -8.19
N SER A 58 4.88 16.24 -8.81
CA SER A 58 3.55 16.29 -8.21
C SER A 58 2.64 15.24 -8.85
N VAL A 59 1.82 14.57 -8.04
CA VAL A 59 0.84 13.60 -8.51
C VAL A 59 -0.49 13.89 -7.85
N SER A 60 -1.57 13.90 -8.64
CA SER A 60 -2.93 14.11 -8.17
C SER A 60 -3.85 13.05 -8.78
N LEU A 61 -4.87 12.65 -8.04
CA LEU A 61 -5.92 11.80 -8.59
C LEU A 61 -6.59 12.52 -9.78
N GLY A 62 -6.88 11.80 -10.85
CA GLY A 62 -7.58 12.36 -12.00
C GLY A 62 -8.91 12.99 -11.57
N GLU A 63 -9.24 14.16 -12.11
CA GLU A 63 -10.37 14.98 -11.65
C GLU A 63 -11.70 14.21 -11.69
N THR A 64 -11.95 13.48 -12.77
CA THR A 64 -13.15 12.63 -12.92
C THR A 64 -13.24 11.56 -11.83
N PHE A 65 -12.12 10.90 -11.49
CA PHE A 65 -12.09 9.90 -10.42
C PHE A 65 -12.35 10.54 -9.06
N LYS A 66 -11.76 11.72 -8.81
CA LYS A 66 -11.99 12.46 -7.57
C LYS A 66 -13.46 12.82 -7.42
N GLU A 67 -14.08 13.35 -8.48
CA GLU A 67 -15.49 13.73 -8.47
C GLU A 67 -16.41 12.53 -8.23
N SER A 68 -16.18 11.40 -8.92
CA SER A 68 -16.97 10.18 -8.71
C SER A 68 -16.83 9.61 -7.29
N ILE A 69 -15.64 9.70 -6.69
CA ILE A 69 -15.44 9.28 -5.29
C ILE A 69 -16.17 10.22 -4.33
N ASP A 70 -16.05 11.54 -4.54
CA ASP A 70 -16.70 12.54 -3.68
C ASP A 70 -18.23 12.46 -3.77
N LYS A 71 -18.80 12.05 -4.91
CA LYS A 71 -20.24 11.76 -5.09
C LYS A 71 -20.68 10.40 -4.55
N GLY A 72 -19.74 9.48 -4.31
CA GLY A 72 -20.04 8.09 -3.96
C GLY A 72 -20.44 7.19 -5.13
N ASP A 73 -20.22 7.63 -6.38
CA ASP A 73 -20.46 6.84 -7.60
C ASP A 73 -19.44 5.71 -7.78
N ILE A 74 -18.25 5.87 -7.21
CA ILE A 74 -17.17 4.88 -7.20
C ILE A 74 -16.89 4.49 -5.75
N ASP A 75 -16.96 3.19 -5.46
CA ASP A 75 -16.62 2.65 -4.15
C ASP A 75 -15.27 1.92 -4.14
N LEU A 76 -14.91 1.37 -2.97
CA LEU A 76 -13.68 0.59 -2.81
C LEU A 76 -13.63 -0.66 -3.71
N LYS A 77 -14.77 -1.30 -3.98
CA LYS A 77 -14.85 -2.50 -4.82
C LYS A 77 -14.60 -2.11 -6.28
N ASP A 78 -15.13 -0.99 -6.74
CA ASP A 78 -14.86 -0.46 -8.08
C ASP A 78 -13.38 -0.12 -8.25
N ILE A 79 -12.76 0.54 -7.27
CA ILE A 79 -11.33 0.83 -7.29
C ILE A 79 -10.50 -0.46 -7.31
N LYS A 80 -10.86 -1.47 -6.50
CA LYS A 80 -10.16 -2.76 -6.49
C LYS A 80 -10.30 -3.53 -7.81
N LYS A 81 -11.36 -3.27 -8.57
CA LYS A 81 -11.60 -3.92 -9.87
C LYS A 81 -10.91 -3.18 -11.01
N ASN A 82 -11.07 -1.86 -11.06
CA ASN A 82 -10.72 -1.04 -12.21
C ASN A 82 -9.41 -0.27 -12.02
N GLY A 83 -8.96 -0.10 -10.78
CA GLY A 83 -7.80 0.70 -10.44
C GLY A 83 -8.10 2.19 -10.34
N LEU A 84 -7.06 3.01 -10.47
CA LEU A 84 -7.13 4.47 -10.35
C LEU A 84 -6.30 5.14 -11.45
N SER A 85 -6.75 6.30 -11.88
CA SER A 85 -6.02 7.18 -12.81
C SER A 85 -5.51 8.42 -12.09
N PHE A 86 -4.25 8.78 -12.34
CA PHE A 86 -3.57 9.92 -11.75
C PHE A 86 -2.96 10.80 -12.84
N ASN A 87 -2.96 12.11 -12.61
CA ASN A 87 -2.15 13.05 -13.37
C ASN A 87 -0.81 13.22 -12.66
N TRP A 88 0.26 13.37 -13.42
CA TRP A 88 1.58 13.69 -12.88
C TRP A 88 2.15 14.92 -13.58
N VAL A 89 2.96 15.66 -12.84
CA VAL A 89 3.68 16.84 -13.33
C VAL A 89 5.10 16.78 -12.79
N VAL A 90 6.08 16.90 -13.68
CA VAL A 90 7.48 17.15 -13.34
C VAL A 90 7.78 18.62 -13.60
N THR A 91 8.35 19.30 -12.61
CA THR A 91 8.80 20.70 -12.72
C THR A 91 10.25 20.81 -12.32
N ARG A 92 11.12 21.17 -13.27
CA ARG A 92 12.56 21.29 -13.05
C ARG A 92 13.13 22.43 -13.89
N ASP A 93 13.95 23.27 -13.29
CA ASP A 93 14.61 24.41 -13.96
C ASP A 93 13.62 25.32 -14.72
N GLY A 94 12.42 25.51 -14.17
CA GLY A 94 11.34 26.31 -14.78
C GLY A 94 10.61 25.64 -15.95
N LYS A 95 10.98 24.40 -16.31
CA LYS A 95 10.29 23.60 -17.33
C LYS A 95 9.28 22.66 -16.69
N LYS A 96 8.13 22.51 -17.34
CA LYS A 96 7.06 21.61 -16.94
C LYS A 96 6.88 20.51 -17.98
N THR A 97 6.71 19.28 -17.50
CA THR A 97 6.29 18.13 -18.31
C THR A 97 5.20 17.40 -17.53
N ASP A 98 4.12 17.03 -18.19
CA ASP A 98 2.99 16.38 -17.55
C ASP A 98 2.47 15.22 -18.39
N GLY A 99 1.57 14.46 -17.78
CA GLY A 99 0.96 13.29 -18.37
C GLY A 99 0.09 12.57 -17.34
N TYR A 100 -0.19 11.30 -17.62
CA TYR A 100 -1.01 10.46 -16.75
C TYR A 100 -0.37 9.12 -16.42
N CYS A 101 -0.86 8.53 -15.33
CA CYS A 101 -0.45 7.24 -14.82
C CYS A 101 -1.68 6.48 -14.32
N ASN A 102 -1.87 5.26 -14.82
CA ASN A 102 -2.92 4.36 -14.36
C ASN A 102 -2.33 3.28 -13.46
N THR A 103 -3.11 2.87 -12.48
CA THR A 103 -2.75 1.80 -11.54
C THR A 103 -3.83 0.73 -11.51
N ASP A 104 -3.47 -0.50 -11.17
CA ASP A 104 -4.41 -1.58 -10.90
C ASP A 104 -5.11 -1.42 -9.53
N GLY A 105 -6.06 -2.29 -9.21
CA GLY A 105 -6.74 -2.32 -7.92
C GLY A 105 -5.88 -2.67 -6.70
N LYS A 106 -4.57 -2.85 -6.89
CA LYS A 106 -3.55 -3.05 -5.84
C LYS A 106 -2.59 -1.86 -5.76
N GLY A 107 -2.77 -0.84 -6.60
CA GLY A 107 -1.96 0.37 -6.69
C GLY A 107 -0.69 0.20 -7.52
N ASN A 108 -0.51 -0.89 -8.28
CA ASN A 108 0.66 -1.07 -9.15
C ASN A 108 0.45 -0.31 -10.47
N VAL A 109 1.49 0.34 -11.01
CA VAL A 109 1.39 1.07 -12.27
C VAL A 109 1.16 0.09 -13.44
N THR A 110 0.10 0.33 -14.21
CA THR A 110 -0.25 -0.43 -15.42
C THR A 110 -0.02 0.36 -16.70
N GLU A 111 -0.04 1.69 -16.62
CA GLU A 111 0.20 2.58 -17.74
C GLU A 111 0.85 3.87 -17.24
N PHE A 112 1.80 4.39 -18.01
CA PHE A 112 2.44 5.67 -17.75
C PHE A 112 2.71 6.37 -19.08
N LYS A 113 2.12 7.54 -19.29
CA LYS A 113 2.25 8.31 -20.54
C LYS A 113 2.43 9.78 -20.26
N GLN A 114 3.22 10.40 -21.14
CA GLN A 114 3.39 11.84 -21.30
C GLN A 114 2.44 12.32 -22.39
#